data_AF-A0A352WIK1-F1
#
_entry.id   AF-A0A352WIK1-F1
#
_cell.length_a   1.000
_cell.length_b   1.000
_cell.length_c   1.000
_cell.angle_alpha   90.00
_cell.angle_beta   90.00
_cell.angle_gamma   90.00
#
_symmetry.space_group_name_H-M   'P 1'
#
loop_
_entity.id
_entity.type
_entity.pdbx_description
1 polymer ?
#
loop_
_entity_poly.entity_id
_entity_poly.type
_entity_poly.pdbx_seq_one_letter_code
_entity_poly.pdbx_strand_id
1 'polypeptide(L)'
;GFDIAENQVAFANEKAKELNLPCEFVAVNIYDIDDSYRNRFDVVIITIGALCWFDDLNRFFKVVAKCMKQGGVIVINEQHPCTNMLATEGEQLYDPEHKLECHYSYFEHEWTGNEGMYYITKKNYHSKTFTDYTHSMSEIISGMCGNGIVVTGMREFD
;
A
#
# COMPACT_ATOMS: atom_id res chain seq x y z
N GLY A 1 -6.63 12.45 -3.52
CA GLY A 1 -5.62 11.42 -3.28
C GLY A 1 -4.82 11.80 -2.06
N PHE A 2 -4.45 10.83 -1.24
CA PHE A 2 -3.63 11.05 -0.04
C PHE A 2 -2.31 10.32 -0.22
N ASP A 3 -1.20 10.99 0.08
CA ASP A 3 0.13 10.41 0.05
C ASP A 3 1.01 11.18 1.05
N ILE A 4 1.97 10.51 1.69
CA ILE A 4 2.91 11.18 2.61
C ILE A 4 4.03 11.91 1.85
N ALA A 5 4.29 11.54 0.60
CA ALA A 5 5.33 12.10 -0.24
C ALA A 5 4.89 13.46 -0.81
N GLU A 6 5.24 14.54 -0.10
CA GLU A 6 4.94 15.93 -0.49
C GLU A 6 5.30 16.25 -1.95
N ASN A 7 6.44 15.73 -2.43
CA ASN A 7 6.89 15.95 -3.81
C ASN A 7 6.00 15.25 -4.84
N GLN A 8 5.49 14.05 -4.55
CA GLN A 8 4.56 13.33 -5.44
C GLN A 8 3.20 14.03 -5.48
N VAL A 9 2.72 14.50 -4.32
CA VAL A 9 1.48 15.29 -4.24
C VAL A 9 1.59 16.61 -4.98
N ALA A 10 2.71 17.33 -4.83
CA ALA A 10 2.95 18.56 -5.56
C ALA A 10 2.90 18.35 -7.08
N PHE A 11 3.56 17.29 -7.56
CA PHE A 11 3.50 16.91 -8.98
C PHE A 11 2.09 16.53 -9.43
N ALA A 12 1.35 15.75 -8.63
CA ALA A 12 -0.03 15.38 -8.94
C ALA A 12 -0.96 16.60 -9.05
N ASN A 13 -0.83 17.57 -8.15
CA ASN A 13 -1.58 18.82 -8.17
C ASN A 13 -1.20 19.71 -9.37
N GLU A 14 0.09 19.75 -9.76
CA GLU A 14 0.53 20.44 -10.99
C GLU A 14 -0.16 19.83 -12.21
N LYS A 15 -0.17 18.50 -12.35
CA LYS A 15 -0.80 17.80 -13.47
C LYS A 15 -2.32 17.92 -13.47
N ALA A 16 -2.96 17.89 -12.31
CA ALA A 16 -4.38 18.16 -12.17
C ALA A 16 -4.75 19.53 -12.76
N LYS A 17 -3.95 20.55 -12.43
CA LYS A 17 -4.14 21.93 -12.91
C LYS A 17 -3.90 22.06 -14.41
N GLU A 18 -2.80 21.50 -14.93
CA GLU A 18 -2.49 21.52 -16.36
C GLU A 18 -3.60 20.88 -17.20
N LEU A 19 -4.17 19.77 -16.72
CA LEU A 19 -5.20 19.00 -17.42
C LEU A 19 -6.64 19.48 -17.10
N ASN A 20 -6.79 20.49 -16.24
CA ASN A 20 -8.08 20.99 -15.76
C ASN A 20 -8.98 19.88 -15.20
N LEU A 21 -8.39 18.98 -14.41
CA LEU A 21 -9.10 17.88 -13.77
C LEU A 21 -9.64 18.30 -12.40
N PRO A 22 -10.88 17.92 -12.04
CA PRO A 22 -11.46 18.25 -10.75
C PRO A 22 -10.98 17.27 -9.66
N CYS A 23 -9.68 17.24 -9.41
CA CYS A 23 -9.06 16.38 -8.40
C CYS A 23 -8.28 17.19 -7.36
N GLU A 24 -8.24 16.65 -6.15
CA GLU A 24 -7.53 17.20 -4.99
C GLU A 24 -6.53 16.16 -4.50
N PHE A 25 -5.28 16.56 -4.30
CA PHE A 25 -4.25 15.73 -3.69
C PHE A 25 -3.69 16.40 -2.43
N VAL A 26 -3.58 15.62 -1.35
CA VAL A 26 -3.24 16.11 -0.01
C VAL A 26 -2.03 15.35 0.49
N ALA A 27 -0.98 16.10 0.85
CA ALA A 27 0.23 15.55 1.42
C ALA A 27 0.03 15.37 2.92
N VAL A 28 -0.18 14.13 3.36
CA VAL A 28 -0.52 13.82 4.74
C VAL A 28 -0.18 12.37 5.06
N ASN A 29 0.26 12.11 6.29
CA ASN A 29 0.23 10.76 6.82
C ASN A 29 -1.25 10.35 7.01
N ILE A 30 -1.65 9.17 6.51
CA ILE A 30 -3.02 8.68 6.65
C ILE A 30 -3.49 8.74 8.11
N TYR A 31 -2.62 8.43 9.08
CA TYR A 31 -2.99 8.46 10.50
C TYR A 31 -3.29 9.87 11.05
N ASP A 32 -2.90 10.92 10.33
CA ASP A 32 -3.11 12.32 10.70
C ASP A 32 -4.30 12.96 9.97
N ILE A 33 -5.05 12.19 9.16
CA ILE A 33 -6.26 12.69 8.50
C ILE A 33 -7.32 13.12 9.54
N ASP A 34 -7.67 14.41 9.48
CA ASP A 34 -8.61 15.02 10.40
C ASP A 34 -10.09 14.66 10.09
N ASP A 35 -11.00 15.16 10.93
CA ASP A 35 -12.43 14.87 10.83
C ASP A 35 -13.14 15.54 9.64
N SER A 36 -12.50 16.45 8.90
CA SER A 36 -13.09 17.04 7.68
C SER A 36 -13.32 15.98 6.59
N TYR A 37 -12.57 14.87 6.64
CA TYR A 37 -12.69 13.74 5.71
C TYR A 37 -13.66 12.64 6.17
N ARG A 38 -14.28 12.79 7.35
CA ARG A 38 -15.19 11.79 7.90
C ARG A 38 -16.46 11.63 7.06
N ASN A 39 -16.83 10.38 6.74
CA ASN A 39 -18.02 10.07 5.93
C ASN A 39 -18.09 10.86 4.60
N ARG A 40 -16.95 11.01 3.91
CA ARG A 40 -16.86 11.82 2.68
C ARG A 40 -16.86 10.99 1.41
N PHE A 41 -16.30 9.80 1.45
CA PHE A 41 -16.03 9.04 0.23
C PHE A 41 -17.06 7.92 0.01
N ASP A 42 -17.67 7.91 -1.17
CA ASP A 42 -18.51 6.83 -1.65
C ASP A 42 -17.66 5.65 -2.16
N VAL A 43 -16.45 5.94 -2.65
CA VAL A 43 -15.49 4.95 -3.15
C VAL A 43 -14.09 5.26 -2.62
N VAL A 44 -13.42 4.25 -2.08
CA VAL A 44 -11.99 4.28 -1.73
C VAL A 44 -11.24 3.29 -2.60
N ILE A 45 -10.10 3.71 -3.14
CA ILE A 45 -9.24 2.86 -3.97
C ILE A 45 -7.87 2.80 -3.30
N ILE A 46 -7.37 1.60 -3.09
CA ILE A 46 -6.01 1.32 -2.65
C ILE A 46 -5.33 0.53 -3.77
N THR A 47 -4.19 1.02 -4.24
CA THR A 47 -3.42 0.39 -5.30
C THR A 47 -2.19 -0.32 -4.76
N ILE A 48 -1.64 -1.21 -5.58
CA ILE A 48 -0.54 -2.11 -5.24
C ILE A 48 0.66 -1.39 -4.63
N GLY A 49 1.26 -1.98 -3.61
CA GLY A 49 2.42 -1.46 -2.89
C GLY A 49 2.10 -0.40 -1.84
N ALA A 50 0.83 -0.27 -1.43
CA ALA A 50 0.42 0.68 -0.40
C ALA A 50 0.37 0.03 0.99
N LEU A 51 -0.12 -1.21 1.10
CA LEU A 51 -0.38 -1.80 2.42
C LEU A 51 0.89 -2.09 3.20
N CYS A 52 2.00 -2.41 2.52
CA CYS A 52 3.27 -2.73 3.16
C CYS A 52 3.91 -1.56 3.94
N TRP A 53 3.40 -0.33 3.82
CA TRP A 53 3.94 0.81 4.57
C TRP A 53 3.29 1.00 5.94
N PHE A 54 2.35 0.13 6.32
CA PHE A 54 1.62 0.22 7.58
C PHE A 54 1.96 -0.96 8.48
N ASP A 55 2.49 -0.67 9.66
CA ASP A 55 2.80 -1.65 10.70
C ASP A 55 1.55 -2.42 11.19
N ASP A 56 0.41 -1.74 11.24
CA ASP A 56 -0.87 -2.26 11.73
C ASP A 56 -2.01 -1.95 10.74
N LEU A 57 -2.43 -2.96 9.97
CA LEU A 57 -3.54 -2.84 9.03
C LEU A 57 -4.89 -2.58 9.72
N ASN A 58 -5.09 -3.03 10.95
CA ASN A 58 -6.32 -2.71 11.69
C ASN A 58 -6.38 -1.21 12.01
N ARG A 59 -5.26 -0.62 12.45
CA ARG A 59 -5.16 0.83 12.65
C ARG A 59 -5.37 1.60 11.34
N PHE A 60 -4.79 1.13 10.24
CA PHE A 60 -4.98 1.72 8.92
C PHE A 60 -6.44 1.66 8.47
N PHE A 61 -7.06 0.48 8.47
CA PHE A 61 -8.45 0.32 8.04
C PHE A 61 -9.45 1.05 8.94
N LYS A 62 -9.12 1.29 10.21
CA LYS A 62 -9.93 2.16 11.08
C LYS A 62 -10.02 3.58 10.56
N VAL A 63 -8.92 4.14 10.04
CA VAL A 63 -8.94 5.47 9.40
C VAL A 63 -9.70 5.43 8.09
N VAL A 64 -9.46 4.41 7.26
CA VAL A 64 -10.17 4.25 5.99
C VAL A 64 -11.69 4.19 6.20
N ALA A 65 -12.14 3.33 7.11
CA ALA A 65 -13.56 3.18 7.45
C ALA A 65 -14.18 4.49 7.98
N LYS A 66 -13.44 5.28 8.77
CA LYS A 66 -13.89 6.60 9.24
C LYS A 66 -14.14 7.57 8.08
N CYS A 67 -13.33 7.51 7.03
CA CYS A 67 -13.44 8.41 5.88
C CYS A 67 -14.55 7.99 4.89
N MET A 68 -14.91 6.70 4.89
CA MET A 68 -15.97 6.14 4.05
C MET A 68 -17.36 6.53 4.54
N LYS A 69 -18.28 6.79 3.61
CA LYS A 69 -19.71 6.88 3.91
C LYS A 69 -20.29 5.50 4.22
N GLN A 70 -21.40 5.49 4.95
CA GLN A 70 -22.21 4.28 5.10
C GLN A 70 -22.64 3.76 3.71
N GLY A 71 -22.34 2.50 3.43
CA GLY A 71 -22.63 1.88 2.12
C GLY A 71 -21.62 2.23 1.02
N GLY A 72 -20.55 2.96 1.34
CA GLY A 72 -19.44 3.18 0.42
C GLY A 72 -18.69 1.88 0.11
N VAL A 73 -17.97 1.88 -1.01
CA VAL A 73 -17.23 0.72 -1.52
C VAL A 73 -15.73 0.96 -1.42
N ILE A 74 -14.98 -0.06 -1.04
CA ILE A 74 -13.53 -0.07 -1.12
C ILE A 74 -13.09 -1.08 -2.18
N VAL A 75 -12.14 -0.68 -3.02
CA VAL A 75 -11.48 -1.56 -3.99
C VAL A 75 -9.99 -1.56 -3.69
N ILE A 76 -9.44 -2.74 -3.44
CA ILE A 76 -8.02 -2.93 -3.17
C ILE A 76 -7.45 -3.77 -4.31
N ASN A 77 -6.43 -3.23 -4.97
CA ASN A 77 -5.52 -3.99 -5.81
C ASN A 77 -4.20 -4.10 -5.07
N GLU A 78 -3.76 -5.30 -4.74
CA GLU A 78 -2.53 -5.50 -3.96
C GLU A 78 -1.79 -6.76 -4.42
N GLN A 79 -0.49 -6.76 -4.23
CA GLN A 79 0.39 -7.89 -4.47
C GLN A 79 0.03 -9.06 -3.54
N HIS A 80 0.00 -10.28 -4.08
CA HIS A 80 -0.31 -11.45 -3.25
C HIS A 80 0.84 -11.72 -2.28
N PRO A 81 0.60 -11.88 -0.95
CA PRO A 81 1.66 -12.00 0.05
C PRO A 81 2.63 -13.17 -0.16
N CYS A 82 2.21 -14.23 -0.85
CA CYS A 82 3.12 -15.35 -1.19
C CYS A 82 4.32 -14.91 -2.04
N THR A 83 4.20 -13.83 -2.81
CA THR A 83 5.32 -13.31 -3.61
C THR A 83 6.47 -12.80 -2.73
N ASN A 84 6.18 -12.36 -1.50
CA ASN A 84 7.20 -11.94 -0.53
C ASN A 84 7.98 -13.12 0.06
N MET A 85 7.54 -14.36 -0.20
CA MET A 85 8.30 -15.55 0.18
C MET A 85 9.44 -15.86 -0.81
N LEU A 86 9.39 -15.29 -2.02
CA LEU A 86 10.34 -15.56 -3.09
C LEU A 86 11.51 -14.59 -2.99
N ALA A 87 12.71 -15.07 -3.29
CA ALA A 87 13.86 -14.20 -3.44
C ALA A 87 13.83 -13.49 -4.81
N THR A 88 14.25 -12.24 -4.86
CA THR A 88 14.27 -11.44 -6.09
C THR A 88 15.69 -11.13 -6.59
N GLU A 89 15.81 -10.76 -7.88
CA GLU A 89 17.11 -10.45 -8.49
C GLU A 89 17.86 -9.37 -7.69
N GLY A 90 19.04 -9.73 -7.17
CA GLY A 90 19.87 -8.87 -6.34
C GLY A 90 19.95 -9.30 -4.88
N GLU A 91 19.05 -10.15 -4.43
CA GLU A 91 19.08 -10.71 -3.07
C GLU A 91 20.03 -11.90 -2.95
N GLN A 92 20.56 -12.11 -1.74
CA GLN A 92 21.52 -13.17 -1.46
C GLN A 92 20.99 -14.58 -1.75
N LEU A 93 19.68 -14.80 -1.54
CA LEU A 93 19.04 -16.10 -1.69
C LEU A 93 18.48 -16.34 -3.11
N TYR A 94 18.62 -15.38 -4.03
CA TYR A 94 18.09 -15.53 -5.38
C TYR A 94 18.90 -16.53 -6.21
N ASP A 95 18.20 -17.56 -6.72
CA ASP A 95 18.73 -18.53 -7.68
C ASP A 95 17.93 -18.48 -9.00
N PRO A 96 18.56 -18.12 -10.14
CA PRO A 96 17.87 -18.06 -11.42
C PRO A 96 17.34 -19.42 -11.92
N GLU A 97 17.86 -20.54 -11.43
CA GLU A 97 17.37 -21.88 -11.77
C GLU A 97 16.23 -22.33 -10.84
N HIS A 98 16.06 -21.68 -9.68
CA HIS A 98 15.09 -22.05 -8.66
C HIS A 98 14.19 -20.86 -8.22
N LYS A 99 13.73 -20.06 -9.18
CA LYS A 99 12.99 -18.78 -8.94
C LYS A 99 11.70 -18.88 -8.12
N LEU A 100 11.13 -20.08 -7.97
CA LEU A 100 9.87 -20.31 -7.25
C LEU A 100 10.10 -20.91 -5.85
N GLU A 101 11.35 -21.08 -5.44
CA GLU A 101 11.66 -21.50 -4.08
C GLU A 101 11.29 -20.41 -3.08
N CYS A 102 10.57 -20.83 -2.05
CA CYS A 102 10.20 -19.95 -0.94
C CYS A 102 11.38 -19.89 0.04
N HIS A 103 12.02 -18.74 0.12
CA HIS A 103 13.17 -18.47 0.98
C HIS A 103 12.79 -17.70 2.26
N TYR A 104 11.67 -16.97 2.23
CA TYR A 104 11.21 -16.16 3.36
C TYR A 104 9.89 -16.66 3.93
N SER A 105 9.63 -16.31 5.20
CA SER A 105 8.40 -16.66 5.89
C SER A 105 7.22 -15.86 5.37
N TYR A 106 6.09 -16.52 5.17
CA TYR A 106 4.81 -15.86 4.86
C TYR A 106 4.31 -14.94 5.99
N PHE A 107 4.75 -15.20 7.23
CA PHE A 107 4.27 -14.54 8.45
C PHE A 107 5.28 -13.58 9.07
N GLU A 108 6.52 -13.55 8.60
CA GLU A 108 7.49 -12.56 9.09
C GLU A 108 7.10 -11.19 8.58
N HIS A 109 7.06 -10.22 9.50
CA HIS A 109 6.26 -9.03 9.32
C HIS A 109 7.05 -7.79 8.93
N GLU A 110 8.36 -7.75 9.15
CA GLU A 110 9.12 -6.49 9.12
C GLU A 110 10.43 -6.66 8.36
N TRP A 111 10.65 -5.79 7.38
CA TRP A 111 11.88 -5.72 6.59
C TRP A 111 12.42 -4.30 6.62
N THR A 112 13.71 -4.17 6.88
CA THR A 112 14.38 -2.86 6.85
C THR A 112 15.30 -2.77 5.64
N GLY A 113 15.12 -1.75 4.83
CA GLY A 113 15.93 -1.48 3.65
C GLY A 113 16.59 -0.10 3.72
N ASN A 114 17.66 0.08 2.93
CA ASN A 114 18.28 1.39 2.68
C ASN A 114 18.76 1.52 1.23
N GLU A 115 18.22 0.66 0.35
CA GLU A 115 18.47 0.70 -1.07
C GLU A 115 17.41 1.56 -1.78
N GLY A 116 17.79 2.15 -2.90
CA GLY A 116 16.90 2.96 -3.72
C GLY A 116 15.88 2.13 -4.50
N MET A 117 14.80 2.76 -4.97
CA MET A 117 13.78 2.11 -5.80
C MET A 117 14.27 1.92 -7.24
N TYR A 118 15.11 0.91 -7.47
CA TYR A 118 15.71 0.63 -8.77
C TYR A 118 14.67 0.48 -9.88
N TYR A 119 13.52 -0.14 -9.60
CA TYR A 119 12.47 -0.35 -10.59
C TYR A 119 11.93 0.96 -11.19
N ILE A 120 11.93 2.06 -10.42
CA ILE A 120 11.53 3.41 -10.84
C ILE A 120 12.70 4.16 -11.48
N THR A 121 13.85 4.20 -10.81
CA THR A 121 14.96 5.08 -11.20
C THR A 121 15.90 4.48 -12.24
N LYS A 122 15.84 3.15 -12.41
CA LYS A 122 16.81 2.32 -13.14
C LYS A 122 18.26 2.58 -12.69
N LYS A 123 18.44 2.99 -11.44
CA LYS A 123 19.73 3.35 -10.84
C LYS A 123 19.81 2.83 -9.41
N ASN A 124 20.95 2.26 -9.05
CA ASN A 124 21.26 1.95 -7.66
C ASN A 124 21.73 3.22 -6.95
N TYR A 125 21.11 3.52 -5.82
CA TYR A 125 21.50 4.61 -4.93
C TYR A 125 21.15 4.24 -3.51
N HIS A 126 21.80 4.88 -2.54
CA HIS A 126 21.46 4.71 -1.12
C HIS A 126 20.26 5.59 -0.76
N SER A 127 19.21 4.99 -0.22
CA SER A 127 18.02 5.70 0.26
C SER A 127 18.16 5.99 1.77
N LYS A 128 17.17 6.68 2.33
CA LYS A 128 17.01 6.70 3.79
C LYS A 128 16.54 5.31 4.24
N THR A 129 16.90 4.91 5.45
CA THR A 129 16.34 3.69 6.03
C THR A 129 14.81 3.76 6.03
N PHE A 130 14.20 2.71 5.53
CA PHE A 130 12.76 2.50 5.55
C PHE A 130 12.45 1.11 6.09
N THR A 131 11.22 0.97 6.56
CA THR A 131 10.66 -0.31 6.97
C THR A 131 9.46 -0.57 6.08
N ASP A 132 9.41 -1.76 5.49
CA ASP A 132 8.20 -2.31 4.91
C ASP A 132 7.74 -3.54 5.70
N TYR A 133 6.46 -3.85 5.54
CA TYR A 133 5.80 -4.90 6.26
C TYR A 133 5.18 -5.91 5.29
N THR A 134 5.30 -7.19 5.61
CA THR A 134 4.55 -8.24 4.94
C THR A 134 3.29 -8.51 5.74
N HIS A 135 2.15 -8.56 5.05
CA HIS A 135 0.87 -8.88 5.67
C HIS A 135 0.30 -10.14 5.08
N SER A 136 -0.12 -11.06 5.93
CA SER A 136 -0.87 -12.22 5.47
C SER A 136 -2.21 -11.79 4.85
N MET A 137 -2.76 -12.62 3.96
CA MET A 137 -4.12 -12.42 3.46
C MET A 137 -5.14 -12.35 4.61
N SER A 138 -4.87 -13.08 5.70
CA SER A 138 -5.73 -13.07 6.89
C SER A 138 -5.76 -11.71 7.58
N GLU A 139 -4.65 -10.98 7.62
CA GLU A 139 -4.56 -9.66 8.27
C GLU A 139 -5.18 -8.58 7.41
N ILE A 140 -5.00 -8.65 6.09
CA ILE A 140 -5.66 -7.74 5.15
C ILE A 140 -7.18 -7.89 5.28
N ILE A 141 -7.69 -9.13 5.19
CA ILE A 141 -9.12 -9.42 5.29
C ILE A 141 -9.66 -9.09 6.69
N SER A 142 -8.98 -9.51 7.75
CA SER A 142 -9.44 -9.28 9.13
C SER A 142 -9.37 -7.82 9.53
N GLY A 143 -8.37 -7.06 9.04
CA GLY A 143 -8.26 -5.63 9.25
C GLY A 143 -9.45 -4.87 8.65
N MET A 144 -9.90 -5.26 7.46
CA MET A 144 -11.15 -4.75 6.88
C MET A 144 -12.38 -5.15 7.72
N CYS A 145 -12.56 -6.45 7.96
CA CYS A 145 -13.72 -6.98 8.68
C CYS A 145 -13.85 -6.39 10.10
N GLY A 146 -12.73 -6.24 10.82
CA GLY A 146 -12.68 -5.66 12.16
C GLY A 146 -13.10 -4.19 12.22
N ASN A 147 -13.08 -3.48 11.09
CA ASN A 147 -13.49 -2.09 10.96
C ASN A 147 -14.85 -1.93 10.24
N GLY A 148 -15.65 -2.99 10.17
CA GLY A 148 -17.00 -2.96 9.59
C GLY A 148 -17.03 -2.89 8.06
N ILE A 149 -15.89 -3.12 7.40
CA ILE A 149 -15.80 -3.25 5.95
C ILE A 149 -16.11 -4.71 5.61
N VAL A 150 -17.17 -4.93 4.82
CA VAL A 150 -17.60 -6.28 4.39
C VAL A 150 -16.92 -6.63 3.08
N VAL A 151 -16.15 -7.73 3.08
CA VAL A 151 -15.54 -8.27 1.86
C VAL A 151 -16.62 -8.96 1.02
N THR A 152 -16.90 -8.41 -0.17
CA THR A 152 -17.93 -8.92 -1.09
C THR A 152 -17.35 -9.66 -2.30
N GLY A 153 -16.04 -9.60 -2.51
CA GLY A 153 -15.35 -10.31 -3.57
C GLY A 153 -13.85 -10.25 -3.42
N MET A 154 -13.19 -11.31 -3.89
CA MET A 154 -11.74 -11.44 -3.99
C MET A 154 -11.45 -12.19 -5.29
N ARG A 155 -10.49 -11.69 -6.08
CA ARG A 155 -10.03 -12.32 -7.31
C ARG A 155 -8.52 -12.17 -7.40
N GLU A 156 -7.87 -13.23 -7.81
CA GLU A 156 -6.43 -13.26 -8.05
C GLU A 156 -6.18 -13.23 -9.56
N PHE A 157 -5.01 -12.73 -9.93
CA PHE A 157 -4.58 -12.54 -11.31
C PHE A 157 -3.15 -13.04 -11.45
N ASP A 158 -2.84 -13.58 -12.63
CA ASP A 158 -1.51 -14.08 -13.01
C ASP A 158 -0.57 -12.95 -13.47
#